data_AF-A0A183Q4V9-F1
#
_entry.id   AF-A0A183Q4V9-F1
#
_cell.length_a   1.000
_cell.length_b   1.000
_cell.length_c   1.000
_cell.angle_alpha   90.00
_cell.angle_beta   90.00
_cell.angle_gamma   90.00
#
_symmetry.space_group_name_H-M   'P 1'
#
loop_
_entity.id
_entity.type
_entity.pdbx_description
1 polymer ?
#
loop_
_entity_poly.entity_id
_entity_poly.type
_entity_poly.pdbx_seq_one_letter_code
_entity_poly.pdbx_strand_id
1 'polypeptide(L)' 'MGVVDCDNLLLLLGVPREMTQEEREISNRLLMEGFKDCALEAGTYVRGGQTVLSPWLMIGGVATSVCSDSEYIM' A
#
# COMPACT_ATOMS: atom_id res chain seq x y z
N MET A 1 5.49 12.71 -14.24
CA MET A 1 4.21 13.07 -13.60
C MET A 1 4.37 14.21 -12.61
N GLY A 2 5.36 14.25 -11.71
CA GLY A 2 5.61 15.45 -10.89
C GLY A 2 4.45 15.90 -9.99
N VAL A 3 3.49 15.01 -9.73
CA VAL A 3 2.35 15.23 -8.83
C VAL A 3 2.82 15.08 -7.39
N VAL A 4 2.46 16.03 -6.53
CA VAL A 4 2.88 16.04 -5.12
C VAL A 4 1.83 15.45 -4.18
N ASP A 5 0.55 15.52 -4.55
CA ASP A 5 -0.57 15.06 -3.73
C ASP A 5 -1.09 13.70 -4.18
N CYS A 6 -1.46 12.85 -3.22
CA CYS A 6 -2.09 11.56 -3.47
C CYS A 6 -3.47 11.49 -2.82
N ASP A 7 -4.53 11.32 -3.61
CA ASP A 7 -5.89 11.26 -3.08
C ASP A 7 -6.22 9.91 -2.42
N ASN A 8 -5.65 8.84 -2.98
CA ASN A 8 -5.99 7.48 -2.57
C ASN A 8 -4.83 6.50 -2.76
N LEU A 9 -4.64 5.65 -1.74
CA LEU A 9 -3.78 4.47 -1.82
C LEU A 9 -4.58 3.18 -1.65
N LEU A 10 -4.20 2.17 -2.43
CA LEU A 10 -4.60 0.77 -2.24
C LEU A 10 -3.37 -0.07 -1.88
N LEU A 11 -3.47 -0.92 -0.87
CA LEU A 11 -2.41 -1.85 -0.46
C LEU A 11 -2.61 -3.23 -1.11
N LEU A 12 -1.59 -3.75 -1.78
CA LEU A 12 -1.57 -5.10 -2.34
C LEU A 12 -0.51 -5.93 -1.62
N LEU A 13 -0.95 -6.98 -0.93
CA LEU A 13 -0.09 -7.83 -0.13
C LEU A 13 -0.13 -9.29 -0.62
N GLY A 14 1.03 -9.84 -0.98
CA GLY A 14 1.22 -11.26 -1.24
C GLY A 14 1.87 -11.91 -0.03
N VAL A 15 1.20 -12.89 0.58
CA VAL A 15 1.64 -13.52 1.83
C VAL A 15 2.13 -14.94 1.55
N PRO A 16 3.34 -15.33 2.02
CA PRO A 16 3.85 -16.68 1.88
C PRO A 16 2.88 -17.76 2.38
N ARG A 17 2.73 -18.83 1.60
CA ARG A 17 1.87 -19.97 1.96
C ARG A 17 2.47 -20.80 3.08
N GLU A 18 3.79 -20.80 3.17
CA GLU A 18 4.62 -21.59 4.08
C GLU A 18 4.63 -21.01 5.50
N MET A 19 4.24 -19.74 5.67
CA MET A 19 4.10 -19.12 6.99
C MET A 19 2.95 -19.75 7.79
N THR A 20 3.20 -19.95 9.07
CA THR A 20 2.15 -20.32 10.03
C THR A 20 1.12 -19.18 10.17
N GLN A 21 -0.03 -19.48 10.74
CA GLN A 21 -1.07 -18.47 10.95
C GLN A 21 -0.60 -17.34 11.87
N GLU A 22 0.12 -17.68 12.95
CA GLU A 22 0.63 -16.69 13.91
C GLU A 22 1.68 -15.76 13.28
N GLU A 23 2.67 -16.32 12.58
CA GLU A 23 3.67 -15.53 11.85
C GLU A 23 3.02 -14.61 10.81
N ARG A 24 2.00 -15.12 10.11
CA ARG A 24 1.24 -14.37 9.12
C ARG A 24 0.48 -13.20 9.76
N GLU A 25 -0.21 -13.43 10.87
CA GLU A 25 -0.98 -12.38 11.55
C GLU A 25 -0.07 -11.26 12.07
N ILE A 26 1.06 -11.62 12.69
CA ILE A 26 2.03 -10.66 13.20
C ILE A 26 2.69 -9.88 12.04
N SER A 27 3.18 -10.59 11.03
CA SER A 27 3.85 -9.97 9.87
C SER A 27 2.92 -9.04 9.11
N ASN A 28 1.69 -9.49 8.80
CA ASN A 28 0.73 -8.69 8.06
C ASN A 28 0.33 -7.42 8.84
N ARG A 29 0.14 -7.52 10.17
CA ARG A 29 -0.19 -6.37 11.00
C ARG A 29 0.92 -5.31 10.92
N LEU A 30 2.17 -5.70 11.16
CA LEU A 30 3.31 -4.78 11.15
C LEU A 30 3.54 -4.15 9.77
N LEU A 31 3.37 -4.93 8.69
CA LEU A 31 3.47 -4.43 7.33
C LEU A 31 2.35 -3.42 7.01
N MET A 32 1.12 -3.71 7.41
CA MET A 32 0.00 -2.80 7.21
C MET A 32 0.13 -1.52 8.03
N GLU A 33 0.64 -1.60 9.26
CA GLU A 33 0.93 -0.45 10.11
C GLU A 33 2.00 0.44 9.46
N GLY A 34 3.16 -0.11 9.12
CA GLY A 34 4.23 0.66 8.48
C GLY A 34 3.80 1.28 7.14
N PHE A 35 3.02 0.58 6.32
CA PHE A 35 2.51 1.13 5.07
C PHE A 35 1.53 2.29 5.31
N LYS A 36 0.68 2.18 6.34
CA LYS A 36 -0.23 3.27 6.74
C LYS A 36 0.51 4.47 7.28
N ASP A 37 1.58 4.27 8.05
CA ASP A 37 2.39 5.36 8.57
C ASP A 37 3.04 6.16 7.42
N CYS A 38 3.61 5.46 6.43
CA CYS A 38 4.12 6.10 5.22
C CYS A 38 3.03 6.83 4.42
N ALA A 39 1.82 6.26 4.34
CA ALA A 39 0.69 6.92 3.70
C ALA A 39 0.32 8.24 4.39
N LEU A 40 0.28 8.23 5.73
CA LEU A 40 0.00 9.42 6.53
C LEU A 40 1.08 10.49 6.37
N GLU A 41 2.35 10.10 6.32
CA GLU A 41 3.46 11.01 6.04
C GLU A 41 3.33 11.66 4.65
N ALA A 42 2.86 10.89 3.67
CA ALA A 42 2.54 11.37 2.33
C ALA A 42 1.21 12.16 2.24
N GLY A 43 0.56 12.48 3.36
CA GLY A 43 -0.68 13.26 3.41
C GLY A 43 -1.92 12.53 2.90
N THR A 44 -1.85 11.19 2.79
CA THR A 44 -2.92 10.36 2.21
C THR A 44 -3.30 9.19 3.12
N TYR A 45 -4.26 8.39 2.68
CA TYR A 45 -4.77 7.25 3.43
C TYR A 45 -4.91 6.01 2.55
N VAL A 46 -4.60 4.85 3.13
CA VAL A 46 -4.93 3.55 2.54
C VAL A 46 -6.41 3.29 2.73
N ARG A 47 -7.20 3.33 1.66
CA ARG A 47 -8.67 3.17 1.73
C ARG A 47 -9.16 1.77 1.36
N GLY A 48 -8.27 0.92 0.89
CA GLY A 48 -8.60 -0.44 0.49
C GLY A 48 -7.38 -1.23 0.09
N GLY A 49 -7.61 -2.42 -0.43
CA GLY A 49 -6.53 -3.30 -0.83
C GLY A 49 -6.96 -4.74 -1.01
N GLN A 50 -5.99 -5.57 -1.35
CA GLN A 50 -6.17 -7.00 -1.48
C GLN A 50 -4.98 -7.74 -0.89
N THR A 51 -5.27 -8.77 -0.12
CA THR A 51 -4.25 -9.70 0.39
C THR A 51 -4.48 -11.07 -0.22
N VAL A 52 -3.44 -11.66 -0.82
CA VAL A 52 -3.50 -12.97 -1.47
C VAL A 52 -2.41 -13.90 -0.96
N LEU A 53 -2.66 -15.20 -1.05
CA LEU A 53 -1.64 -16.22 -0.77
C LEU A 53 -0.71 -16.38 -1.98
N SER A 54 0.59 -16.19 -1.73
CA SER A 54 1.66 -16.17 -2.71
C SER A 54 2.78 -17.11 -2.28
N PRO A 55 3.60 -17.65 -3.20
CA PRO A 55 4.84 -18.33 -2.84
C PRO A 55 5.86 -17.40 -2.13
N TRP A 56 5.79 -16.10 -2.39
CA TRP A 56 6.73 -15.10 -1.86
C TRP A 56 6.00 -13.93 -1.19
N LEU A 57 6.67 -13.31 -0.22
CA LEU A 57 6.22 -12.05 0.37
C LEU A 57 6.32 -10.94 -0.69
N MET A 58 5.20 -10.31 -0.98
CA MET A 58 5.12 -9.18 -1.92
C MET A 58 4.40 -8.03 -1.25
N ILE A 59 4.97 -6.83 -1.33
CA ILE A 59 4.37 -5.60 -0.80
C ILE A 59 4.32 -4.62 -1.95
N GLY A 60 3.13 -4.14 -2.28
CA GLY A 60 2.93 -3.16 -3.33
C GLY A 60 1.63 -2.40 -3.12
N GLY A 61 1.25 -1.61 -4.11
CA GLY A 61 0.04 -0.83 -4.02
C GLY A 61 -0.25 -0.04 -5.28
N VAL A 62 -1.34 0.71 -5.23
CA VAL A 62 -1.75 1.63 -6.29
C VAL A 62 -1.92 3.00 -5.66
N ALA A 63 -1.26 3.99 -6.22
CA ALA A 63 -1.48 5.39 -5.90
C ALA A 63 -2.30 6.06 -7.00
N THR A 64 -3.28 6.86 -6.59
CA THR A 64 -4.16 7.59 -7.51
C THR A 64 -4.29 9.02 -7.04
N SER A 65 -4.27 9.93 -8.01
CA SER A 65 -4.49 11.36 -7.80
C SER A 65 -5.27 11.90 -9.00
N VAL A 66 -6.21 12.82 -8.73
CA VAL A 66 -6.98 13.53 -9.74
C VAL A 66 -6.41 14.94 -9.81
N CYS A 67 -5.76 15.23 -10.94
CA CYS A 67 -5.01 16.47 -11.13
C CYS A 67 -5.59 17.28 -12.29
N SER A 68 -5.59 18.61 -12.14
CA SER A 68 -5.68 19.58 -13.22
C SER A 68 -4.33 19.71 -13.94
N ASP A 69 -4.33 20.31 -15.13
CA ASP A 69 -3.11 20.46 -15.95
C ASP A 69 -2.00 21.28 -15.27
N SER A 70 -2.32 22.10 -14.27
CA SER A 70 -1.34 22.86 -13.49
C SER A 70 -0.68 22.06 -12.36
N GLU A 71 -1.21 20.88 -12.01
CA GLU A 71 -0.80 20.10 -10.83
C GLU A 71 0.16 18.95 -11.18
N TYR A 72 0.50 18.76 -12.46
CA TYR A 72 1.41 17.72 -12.90
C TYR A 72 2.41 18.20 -13.97
N ILE A 73 3.56 17.53 -14.04
CA ILE A 73 4.61 17.73 -15.04
C ILE A 73 4.79 16.39 -15.79
N MET A 74 4.46 16.39 -17.08
CA MET A 74 4.67 15.23 -17.95
C MET A 74 6.12 15.11 -18.39
#